data_AF-A0A350NWA5-F1
#
_entry.id   AF-A0A350NWA5-F1
#
_cell.length_a   1.000
_cell.length_b   1.000
_cell.length_c   1.000
_cell.angle_alpha   90.00
_cell.angle_beta   90.00
_cell.angle_gamma   90.00
#
_symmetry.space_group_name_H-M   'P 1'
#
loop_
_entity.id
_entity.type
_entity.pdbx_description
1 polymer ?
#
loop_
_entity_poly.entity_id
_entity_poly.type
_entity_poly.pdbx_seq_one_letter_code
_entity_poly.pdbx_strand_id
1 'polypeptide(L)'
;MTPPNLDSTDIPEKFDDALAELRQLMQVLEGEDISIDTLTQSIRRASILLKHCQKQLQATEEEVKTLIQELGMTAGEESAEGAQD
;
A
#
# COMPACT_ATOMS: atom_id res chain seq x y z
N MET A 1 -23.43 -2.80 -2.08
CA MET A 1 -22.22 -2.27 -1.42
C MET A 1 -22.13 -2.92 -0.05
N THR A 2 -21.05 -3.62 0.27
CA THR A 2 -20.81 -4.18 1.61
C THR A 2 -20.31 -3.06 2.55
N PRO A 3 -20.83 -2.98 3.79
CA PRO A 3 -20.36 -2.00 4.76
C PRO A 3 -18.91 -2.29 5.18
N PRO A 4 -18.12 -1.25 5.55
CA PRO A 4 -16.74 -1.44 5.99
C PRO A 4 -16.69 -2.21 7.31
N ASN A 5 -15.69 -3.08 7.46
CA ASN A 5 -15.59 -3.99 8.59
C ASN A 5 -14.73 -3.38 9.72
N LEU A 6 -15.38 -2.54 10.53
CA LEU A 6 -14.73 -1.65 11.50
C LEU A 6 -13.92 -2.34 12.61
N ASP A 7 -14.28 -3.58 12.96
CA ASP A 7 -13.70 -4.32 14.08
C ASP A 7 -13.02 -5.62 13.66
N SER A 8 -12.86 -5.87 12.36
CA SER A 8 -12.26 -7.12 11.89
C SER A 8 -10.77 -7.22 12.20
N THR A 9 -10.33 -8.41 12.59
CA THR A 9 -8.91 -8.79 12.65
C THR A 9 -8.39 -9.37 11.34
N ASP A 10 -9.30 -9.66 10.40
CA ASP A 10 -8.98 -10.20 9.08
C ASP A 10 -8.45 -9.10 8.16
N ILE A 11 -7.31 -9.34 7.52
CA ILE A 11 -6.67 -8.40 6.60
C ILE A 11 -6.82 -8.97 5.19
N PRO A 12 -7.42 -8.23 4.24
CA PRO A 12 -7.54 -8.70 2.87
C PRO A 12 -6.17 -9.04 2.28
N GLU A 13 -6.03 -10.21 1.67
CA GLU A 13 -4.75 -10.63 1.08
C GLU A 13 -4.37 -9.77 -0.14
N LYS A 14 -5.36 -9.33 -0.92
CA LYS A 14 -5.16 -8.53 -2.12
C LYS A 14 -5.08 -7.05 -1.81
N PHE A 15 -4.11 -6.38 -2.42
CA PHE A 15 -3.94 -4.93 -2.32
C PHE A 15 -5.21 -4.16 -2.70
N ASP A 16 -5.86 -4.54 -3.81
CA ASP A 16 -7.06 -3.86 -4.30
C ASP A 16 -8.23 -3.95 -3.32
N ASP A 17 -8.37 -5.09 -2.62
CA ASP A 17 -9.43 -5.29 -1.62
C ASP A 17 -9.16 -4.44 -0.37
N ALA A 18 -7.91 -4.40 0.10
CA ALA A 18 -7.49 -3.54 1.21
C ALA A 18 -7.65 -2.04 0.89
N LEU A 19 -7.34 -1.64 -0.35
CA LEU A 19 -7.52 -0.27 -0.82
C LEU A 19 -9.01 0.10 -0.96
N ALA A 20 -9.84 -0.82 -1.45
CA ALA A 20 -11.28 -0.61 -1.53
C ALA A 20 -11.88 -0.39 -0.14
N GLU A 21 -11.50 -1.20 0.84
CA GLU A 21 -11.93 -1.02 2.23
C GLU A 21 -11.45 0.32 2.82
N LEU A 22 -10.19 0.71 2.55
CA LEU A 22 -9.66 2.00 3.01
C LEU A 22 -10.48 3.18 2.45
N ARG A 23 -10.88 3.12 1.18
CA ARG A 23 -11.75 4.14 0.55
C ARG A 23 -13.13 4.19 1.20
N GLN A 24 -13.69 3.04 1.57
CA GLN A 24 -14.97 2.98 2.29
C GLN A 24 -14.86 3.60 3.69
N LEU A 25 -13.75 3.35 4.39
CA LEU A 25 -13.50 3.96 5.70
C LEU A 25 -13.39 5.48 5.59
N MET A 26 -12.77 6.02 4.54
CA MET A 26 -12.73 7.47 4.31
C MET A 26 -14.15 8.06 4.17
N GLN A 27 -15.04 7.38 3.43
CA GLN A 27 -16.43 7.84 3.30
C GLN A 27 -17.18 7.84 4.64
N VAL A 28 -16.91 6.86 5.51
CA VAL A 28 -17.49 6.85 6.87
C VAL A 28 -16.96 8.00 7.72
N LEU A 29 -15.64 8.23 7.67
CA LEU A 29 -14.97 9.29 8.43
C LEU A 29 -15.39 10.70 8.03
N GLU A 30 -15.80 10.89 6.77
CA GLU A 30 -16.30 12.17 6.24
C GLU A 30 -17.79 12.41 6.54
N GLY A 31 -18.49 11.46 7.16
CA GLY A 31 -19.89 11.57 7.51
C GLY A 31 -20.16 12.58 8.65
N GLU A 32 -21.20 13.40 8.51
CA GLU A 32 -21.54 14.47 9.46
C GLU A 32 -21.98 13.96 10.86
N ASP A 33 -22.57 12.77 10.94
CA ASP A 33 -23.14 12.19 12.18
C ASP A 33 -22.31 11.01 12.74
N ILE A 34 -20.99 11.04 12.57
CA ILE A 34 -20.12 9.96 13.06
C ILE A 34 -20.00 9.98 14.61
N SER A 35 -20.26 8.83 15.24
CA SER A 35 -20.04 8.67 16.68
C SER A 35 -18.55 8.59 17.04
N ILE A 36 -18.18 8.95 18.27
CA ILE A 36 -16.77 8.87 18.74
C ILE A 36 -16.25 7.43 18.70
N ASP A 37 -17.09 6.45 19.01
CA ASP A 37 -16.73 5.03 18.95
C ASP A 37 -16.45 4.60 17.50
N THR A 38 -17.36 4.94 16.58
CA THR A 38 -17.20 4.67 15.14
C THR A 38 -15.96 5.35 14.57
N LEU A 39 -15.70 6.60 14.96
CA LEU A 39 -14.50 7.35 14.57
C LEU A 39 -13.24 6.60 15.01
N THR A 40 -13.20 6.18 16.27
CA THR A 40 -12.04 5.47 16.85
C THR A 40 -11.79 4.14 16.17
N GLN A 41 -12.85 3.36 15.92
CA GLN A 41 -12.76 2.07 15.22
C GLN A 41 -12.29 2.25 13.77
N SER A 42 -12.88 3.21 13.05
CA SER A 42 -12.55 3.49 11.65
C SER A 42 -11.07 3.90 11.48
N ILE A 43 -10.55 4.74 12.38
CA ILE A 43 -9.13 5.15 12.36
C ILE A 43 -8.21 3.96 12.67
N ARG A 44 -8.56 3.12 13.65
CA ARG A 44 -7.77 1.92 13.99
C ARG A 44 -7.72 0.96 12.80
N ARG A 45 -8.86 0.68 12.18
CA ARG A 45 -8.95 -0.19 11.00
C ARG A 45 -8.16 0.39 9.82
N ALA A 46 -8.32 1.68 9.53
CA ALA A 46 -7.58 2.35 8.46
C ALA A 46 -6.06 2.28 8.68
N SER A 47 -5.60 2.43 9.94
CA SER A 47 -4.18 2.31 10.30
C SER A 47 -3.62 0.92 10.06
N ILE A 48 -4.42 -0.13 10.29
CA ILE A 48 -4.04 -1.53 10.01
C ILE A 48 -3.90 -1.75 8.51
N LEU A 49 -4.91 -1.34 7.73
CA LEU A 49 -4.93 -1.49 6.27
C LEU A 49 -3.78 -0.71 5.62
N LEU A 50 -3.51 0.52 6.08
CA LEU A 50 -2.43 1.34 5.54
C LEU A 50 -1.06 0.67 5.74
N LYS A 51 -0.79 0.11 6.92
CA LYS A 51 0.45 -0.64 7.19
C LYS A 51 0.57 -1.86 6.29
N HIS A 52 -0.53 -2.57 6.06
CA HIS A 52 -0.55 -3.72 5.18
C HIS A 52 -0.24 -3.32 3.72
N CYS A 53 -0.90 -2.28 3.20
CA CYS A 53 -0.66 -1.77 1.86
C CYS A 53 0.80 -1.30 1.68
N GLN A 54 1.36 -0.58 2.66
CA GLN A 54 2.77 -0.16 2.61
C GLN A 54 3.72 -1.36 2.53
N LYS A 55 3.47 -2.42 3.30
CA LYS A 55 4.28 -3.64 3.27
C LYS A 55 4.22 -4.33 1.90
N GLN A 56 3.04 -4.42 1.29
CA GLN A 56 2.89 -5.01 -0.05
C GLN A 56 3.63 -4.21 -1.11
N LEU A 57 3.54 -2.87 -1.06
CA LEU A 57 4.24 -1.99 -1.98
C LEU A 57 5.76 -2.12 -1.87
N GLN A 58 6.30 -2.16 -0.64
CA GLN A 58 7.73 -2.37 -0.40
C GLN A 58 8.21 -3.72 -0.95
N ALA A 59 7.46 -4.79 -0.69
CA ALA A 59 7.81 -6.12 -1.22
C ALA A 59 7.79 -6.13 -2.76
N THR A 60 6.80 -5.46 -3.37
CA THR A 60 6.70 -5.34 -4.84
C THR A 60 7.87 -4.53 -5.40
N GLU A 61 8.25 -3.43 -4.74
CA GLU A 61 9.40 -2.61 -5.14
C GLU A 61 10.71 -3.40 -5.10
N GLU A 62 10.93 -4.17 -4.03
CA GLU A 62 12.10 -5.05 -3.89
C GLU A 62 12.14 -6.12 -4.97
N GLU A 63 11.00 -6.79 -5.23
CA GLU A 63 10.89 -7.80 -6.29
C GLU A 63 11.19 -7.22 -7.67
N VAL A 64 10.58 -6.07 -8.01
CA VAL A 64 10.84 -5.38 -9.28
C VAL A 64 12.31 -5.00 -9.40
N LYS A 65 12.93 -4.51 -8.33
CA LYS A 65 14.36 -4.18 -8.33
C LYS A 65 15.23 -5.40 -8.59
N THR A 66 14.93 -6.54 -7.96
CA THR A 66 15.64 -7.80 -8.20
C THR A 66 15.47 -8.26 -9.64
N LEU A 67 14.25 -8.24 -10.19
CA LEU A 67 13.97 -8.62 -11.58
C LEU A 67 14.72 -7.74 -12.58
N ILE A 68 14.78 -6.43 -12.33
CA ILE A 68 15.55 -5.49 -13.17
C ILE A 68 17.04 -5.83 -13.16
N GLN A 69 17.60 -6.18 -11.99
CA GLN A 69 18.99 -6.60 -11.86
C GLN A 69 19.27 -7.92 -12.59
N GLU A 70 18.37 -8.90 -12.48
CA GLU A 70 18.47 -10.19 -13.18
C GLU A 70 18.41 -10.05 -14.70
N LEU A 71 17.61 -9.11 -15.19
CA LEU A 71 17.50 -8.80 -16.62
C LEU A 71 18.70 -8.00 -17.16
N GLY A 72 19.68 -7.64 -16.32
CA GLY A 72 20.82 -6.83 -16.72
C GLY A 72 20.44 -5.39 -17.12
N MET A 73 19.24 -4.94 -16.75
CA MET A 73 18.73 -3.60 -17.03
C MET A 73 19.16 -2.65 -15.92
N THR A 74 20.47 -2.53 -15.67
CA THR A 74 20.95 -1.48 -14.77
C THR A 74 20.68 -0.13 -15.44
N ALA A 75 20.00 0.77 -14.74
CA ALA A 75 19.81 2.13 -15.22
C ALA A 75 21.18 2.81 -15.35
N GLY A 76 21.69 2.87 -16.58
CA GLY A 76 22.88 3.65 -16.94
C GLY A 76 24.20 3.02 -16.50
N GLU A 77 24.70 2.07 -17.29
CA GLU A 77 26.13 2.08 -17.59
C GLU A 77 26.39 3.34 -18.42
N GLU A 78 26.81 4.43 -17.77
CA GLU A 78 27.62 5.43 -18.47
C GLU A 78 28.89 4.71 -18.92
N SER A 79 28.90 4.32 -20.19
CA SER A 79 30.11 4.00 -20.93
C SER A 79 31.03 5.23 -20.92
N ALA A 80 31.88 5.34 -19.90
CA ALA A 80 33.15 6.03 -20.03
C ALA A 80 34.14 5.07 -20.71
N GLU A 81 33.95 4.91 -22.02
CA GLU A 81 34.97 4.37 -22.93
C GLU A 81 36.20 5.31 -22.90
N GLY A 82 37.39 4.73 -22.85
CA GLY A 82 38.63 5.40 -22.48
C GLY A 82 39.18 6.46 -23.44
N ALA A 83 40.17 7.20 -22.92
CA ALA A 83 41.27 7.74 -23.71
C ALA A 83 42.54 7.69 -22.84
N GLN A 84 43.46 6.81 -23.25
CA GLN A 84 44.87 6.79 -22.83
C GLN A 84 45.62 7.95 -23.53
N ASP A 85 46.46 8.67 -22.79
CA ASP A 85 47.90 8.91 -23.07
C ASP A 85 48.58 9.49 -21.82
#